data_AF-A0AA43L944-F1
#
_entry.id   AF-A0AA43L944-F1
#
_cell.length_a   1.000
_cell.length_b   1.000
_cell.length_c   1.000
_cell.angle_alpha   90.00
_cell.angle_beta   90.00
_cell.angle_gamma   90.00
#
_symmetry.space_group_name_H-M   'P 1'
#
loop_
_entity.id
_entity.type
_entity.pdbx_description
1 polymer ?
#
loop_
_entity_poly.entity_id
_entity_poly.type
_entity_poly.pdbx_seq_one_letter_code
_entity_poly.pdbx_strand_id
1 'polypeptide(L)'
;MTLFSQTIVYQDACSFLQQNNIEWVNMPFLKENINFSCMMQQFKSTTVELIQYGNLSYSKKDILQLSTETQGTLGEIKFIEGSIEGYYLTLIMDSGQVIEVKTFDETLLSKVIHWIENTAETVYVA
;
A
#
# COMPACT_ATOMS: atom_id res chain seq x y z
N MET A 1 -8.70 6.29 19.52
CA MET A 1 -8.57 6.33 18.05
C MET A 1 -7.46 7.32 17.75
N THR A 2 -6.24 6.83 17.57
CA THR A 2 -5.05 7.67 17.37
C THR A 2 -4.94 7.94 15.88
N LEU A 3 -5.28 9.16 15.46
CA LEU A 3 -5.12 9.59 14.08
C LEU A 3 -3.66 10.00 13.89
N PHE A 4 -2.90 9.17 13.19
CA PHE A 4 -1.54 9.50 12.79
C PHE A 4 -1.62 10.38 11.53
N SER A 5 -1.44 11.69 11.67
CA SER A 5 -1.31 12.60 10.51
C SER A 5 0.12 12.59 9.97
N GLN A 6 0.70 11.40 9.79
CA GLN A 6 2.09 11.26 9.37
C GLN A 6 2.17 10.93 7.88
N THR A 7 2.90 11.77 7.17
CA THR A 7 3.24 11.55 5.76
C THR A 7 4.26 10.42 5.68
N ILE A 8 3.97 9.43 4.84
CA ILE A 8 4.87 8.32 4.54
C ILE A 8 5.32 8.42 3.09
N VAL A 9 6.60 8.14 2.84
CA VAL A 9 7.15 8.05 1.48
C VAL A 9 6.88 6.66 0.93
N TYR A 10 6.26 6.57 -0.25
CA TYR A 10 5.83 5.31 -0.86
C TYR A 10 6.99 4.34 -1.05
N GLN A 11 8.15 4.84 -1.49
CA GLN A 11 9.33 4.02 -1.77
C GLN A 11 9.94 3.44 -0.48
N ASP A 12 9.94 4.21 0.60
CA ASP A 12 10.38 3.76 1.93
C ASP A 12 9.41 2.74 2.51
N ALA A 13 8.10 2.99 2.37
CA ALA A 13 7.06 2.04 2.77
C ALA A 13 7.20 0.71 2.03
N CYS A 14 7.38 0.73 0.72
CA CYS A 14 7.60 -0.49 -0.06
C CYS A 14 8.86 -1.22 0.39
N SER A 15 9.97 -0.51 0.62
CA SER A 15 11.23 -1.10 1.07
C SER A 15 11.11 -1.74 2.44
N PHE A 16 10.49 -1.04 3.40
CA PHE A 16 10.21 -1.55 4.73
C PHE A 16 9.35 -2.82 4.68
N LEU A 17 8.27 -2.79 3.89
CA LEU A 17 7.35 -3.92 3.78
C LEU A 17 8.02 -5.15 3.13
N GLN A 18 8.86 -4.94 2.10
CA GLN A 18 9.60 -6.03 1.43
C GLN A 18 10.67 -6.69 2.31
N GLN A 19 11.25 -5.95 3.26
CA GLN A 19 12.28 -6.45 4.17
C GLN A 19 11.72 -7.28 5.33
N ASN A 20 10.41 -7.26 5.55
CA ASN A 20 9.75 -7.93 6.65
C ASN A 20 8.91 -9.13 6.15
N ASN A 21 8.67 -10.09 7.03
CA ASN A 21 7.86 -11.27 6.70
C ASN A 21 6.36 -10.89 6.76
N ILE A 22 5.84 -10.43 5.63
CA ILE A 22 4.51 -9.84 5.49
C ILE A 22 3.71 -10.60 4.43
N GLU A 23 2.45 -10.88 4.73
CA GLU A 23 1.46 -11.35 3.76
C GLU A 23 0.80 -10.13 3.09
N TRP A 24 0.92 -10.03 1.76
CA TRP A 24 0.30 -8.96 1.00
C TRP A 24 -1.20 -9.24 0.82
N VAL A 25 -2.06 -8.43 1.43
CA VAL A 25 -3.53 -8.57 1.32
C VAL A 25 -4.05 -7.81 0.12
N ASN A 26 -3.55 -6.60 -0.10
CA ASN A 26 -3.86 -5.78 -1.25
C ASN A 26 -2.67 -4.88 -1.60
N MET A 27 -2.02 -5.15 -2.73
CA MET A 27 -0.99 -4.27 -3.27
C MET A 27 -1.13 -4.20 -4.79
N PRO A 28 -2.05 -3.37 -5.29
CA PRO A 28 -2.50 -3.50 -6.66
C PRO A 28 -1.42 -3.01 -7.66
N PHE A 29 -0.57 -2.05 -7.27
CA PHE A 29 0.39 -1.46 -8.22
C PHE A 29 1.76 -1.19 -7.58
N LEU A 30 2.75 -1.92 -8.08
CA LEU A 30 4.18 -1.64 -7.97
C LEU A 30 4.71 -1.66 -9.41
N LYS A 31 5.50 -0.66 -9.80
CA LYS A 31 6.04 -0.56 -11.17
C LYS A 31 6.85 -1.78 -11.59
N GLU A 32 7.47 -2.47 -10.62
CA GLU A 32 8.26 -3.69 -10.81
C GLU A 32 7.48 -4.98 -10.52
N ASN A 33 6.19 -4.88 -10.18
CA ASN A 33 5.34 -6.05 -9.96
C ASN A 33 4.93 -6.66 -11.30
N ILE A 34 5.01 -7.98 -11.39
CA ILE A 34 4.58 -8.79 -12.54
C ILE A 34 3.13 -8.43 -12.93
N ASN A 35 2.28 -8.10 -11.96
CA ASN A 35 0.90 -7.68 -12.20
C ASN A 35 0.81 -6.36 -13.01
N PHE A 36 1.63 -5.35 -12.70
CA PHE A 36 1.63 -4.09 -13.44
C PHE A 36 2.03 -4.28 -14.90
N SER A 37 3.10 -5.04 -15.16
CA SER A 37 3.56 -5.30 -16.53
C SER A 37 2.56 -6.15 -17.33
N CYS A 38 1.95 -7.16 -16.70
CA CYS A 38 0.88 -7.98 -17.31
C CYS A 38 -0.36 -7.13 -17.64
N MET A 39 -0.81 -6.28 -16.72
CA MET A 39 -1.94 -5.36 -16.95
C MET A 39 -1.62 -4.36 -18.06
N MET A 40 -0.41 -3.80 -18.09
CA MET A 40 0.01 -2.90 -19.18
C MET A 40 0.08 -3.58 -20.55
N GLN A 41 0.36 -4.88 -20.60
CA GLN A 41 0.28 -5.65 -21.84
C GLN A 41 -1.17 -5.84 -22.32
N GLN A 42 -2.14 -6.03 -21.41
CA GLN A 42 -3.55 -6.16 -21.78
C GLN A 42 -4.08 -4.89 -22.47
N PHE A 43 -3.68 -3.71 -22.00
CA PHE A 43 -3.99 -2.42 -22.66
C PHE A 43 -3.33 -2.23 -24.04
N LYS A 44 -2.27 -2.98 -24.37
CA LYS A 44 -1.65 -2.93 -25.71
C LYS A 44 -2.46 -3.72 -26.73
N SER A 45 -3.30 -4.66 -26.29
CA SER A 45 -4.33 -5.25 -27.14
C SER A 45 -5.49 -4.23 -27.25
N THR A 46 -5.75 -3.77 -28.47
CA THR A 46 -6.38 -2.47 -28.78
C THR A 46 -7.86 -2.28 -28.39
N THR A 47 -8.44 -3.17 -27.59
CA THR A 47 -9.87 -3.15 -27.21
C THR A 47 -10.11 -3.11 -25.70
N VAL A 48 -9.06 -3.18 -24.87
CA VAL A 48 -9.22 -3.16 -23.41
C VAL A 48 -9.15 -1.71 -22.91
N GLU A 49 -10.28 -1.15 -22.49
CA GLU A 49 -10.36 0.20 -21.90
C GLU A 49 -10.29 0.19 -20.37
N LEU A 50 -10.68 -0.93 -19.75
CA LEU A 50 -10.66 -1.15 -18.30
C LEU A 50 -10.13 -2.55 -17.98
N ILE A 51 -9.35 -2.67 -16.91
CA ILE A 51 -8.91 -3.94 -16.35
C ILE A 51 -9.51 -4.12 -14.96
N GLN A 52 -10.02 -5.32 -14.69
CA GLN A 52 -10.50 -5.70 -13.37
C GLN A 52 -9.34 -6.24 -12.51
N TYR A 53 -9.21 -5.74 -11.28
CA TYR A 53 -8.33 -6.30 -10.26
C TYR A 53 -9.10 -6.38 -8.94
N GLY A 54 -9.36 -7.61 -8.48
CA GLY A 54 -10.32 -7.86 -7.41
C GLY A 54 -11.71 -7.36 -7.80
N ASN A 55 -12.29 -6.49 -6.97
CA ASN A 55 -13.60 -5.88 -7.18
C ASN A 55 -13.53 -4.47 -7.81
N LEU A 56 -12.35 -4.03 -8.25
CA LEU A 56 -12.10 -2.69 -8.74
C LEU A 56 -11.76 -2.71 -10.23
N SER A 57 -12.24 -1.69 -10.96
CA SER A 57 -11.98 -1.48 -12.38
C SER A 57 -11.01 -0.32 -12.55
N TYR A 58 -9.94 -0.52 -13.31
CA TYR A 58 -8.90 0.48 -13.54
C TYR A 58 -8.77 0.78 -15.02
N SER A 59 -8.73 2.06 -15.39
CA SER A 59 -8.32 2.50 -16.71
C SER A 59 -6.79 2.55 -16.83
N LYS A 60 -6.28 2.67 -18.06
CA LYS A 60 -4.84 2.86 -18.30
C LYS A 60 -4.30 4.09 -17.57
N LYS A 61 -5.08 5.17 -17.49
CA LYS A 61 -4.69 6.40 -16.80
C LYS A 61 -4.55 6.16 -15.30
N ASP A 62 -5.49 5.44 -14.70
CA ASP A 62 -5.48 5.13 -13.28
C ASP A 62 -4.23 4.33 -12.93
N ILE A 63 -3.93 3.28 -13.69
CA ILE A 63 -2.74 2.45 -13.44
C ILE A 63 -1.43 3.25 -13.59
N LEU A 64 -1.36 4.16 -14.57
CA LEU A 64 -0.19 5.02 -14.72
C LEU A 64 -0.04 6.00 -13.54
N GLN A 65 -1.13 6.60 -13.08
CA GLN A 65 -1.13 7.49 -11.91
C GLN A 65 -0.73 6.75 -10.63
N LEU A 66 -1.25 5.53 -10.43
CA LEU A 66 -0.92 4.66 -9.30
C LEU A 66 0.55 4.22 -9.35
N SER A 67 1.15 4.12 -10.54
CA SER A 67 2.59 3.81 -10.69
C SER A 67 3.54 4.99 -10.45
N THR A 68 3.00 6.21 -10.31
CA THR A 68 3.76 7.42 -10.01
C THR A 68 3.63 7.83 -8.55
N GLU A 69 3.26 6.90 -7.68
CA GLU A 69 3.04 7.19 -6.28
C GLU A 69 4.32 7.68 -5.59
N THR A 70 4.16 8.70 -4.75
CA THR A 70 5.28 9.33 -4.04
C THR A 70 5.08 9.29 -2.54
N GLN A 71 3.86 9.54 -2.07
CA GLN A 71 3.59 9.71 -0.66
C GLN A 71 2.16 9.30 -0.30
N GLY A 72 1.94 9.14 1.00
CA GLY A 72 0.63 8.85 1.55
C GLY A 72 0.57 9.11 3.03
N THR A 73 -0.41 8.47 3.66
CA THR A 73 -0.64 8.54 5.08
C THR A 73 -0.87 7.16 5.67
N LEU A 74 -0.60 7.02 6.96
CA LEU A 74 -1.03 5.86 7.72
C LEU A 74 -2.56 5.90 7.88
N GLY A 75 -3.25 4.88 7.38
CA GLY A 75 -4.69 4.75 7.54
C GLY A 75 -5.05 4.14 8.89
N GLU A 76 -4.79 2.84 9.04
CA GLU A 76 -5.18 2.07 10.22
C GLU A 76 -4.17 0.96 10.52
N ILE A 77 -4.00 0.67 11.81
CA ILE A 77 -3.39 -0.57 12.28
C ILE A 77 -4.38 -1.27 13.21
N LYS A 78 -4.75 -2.50 12.90
CA LYS A 78 -5.71 -3.28 13.70
C LYS A 78 -5.34 -4.75 13.80
N PHE A 79 -5.70 -5.37 14.90
CA PHE A 79 -5.69 -6.82 15.02
C PHE A 79 -7.11 -7.34 14.76
N ILE A 80 -7.23 -8.35 13.91
CA ILE A 80 -8.48 -9.06 13.68
C ILE A 80 -8.31 -10.47 14.27
N GLU A 81 -9.32 -10.95 14.99
CA GLU A 81 -9.39 -12.32 15.52
C GLU A 81 -10.28 -13.21 14.64
N GLY A 82 -10.03 -14.53 14.65
CA GLY A 82 -10.90 -15.53 14.01
C GLY A 82 -10.36 -16.13 12.71
N SER A 83 -11.23 -16.40 11.74
CA SER A 83 -10.85 -17.13 10.50
C SER A 83 -9.87 -16.38 9.59
N ILE A 84 -9.76 -15.06 9.78
CA ILE A 84 -8.82 -14.19 9.08
C ILE A 84 -7.85 -13.51 10.06
N GLU A 85 -7.53 -14.18 11.17
CA GLU A 85 -6.72 -13.64 12.27
C GLU A 85 -5.41 -12.99 11.80
N GLY A 86 -4.99 -11.88 12.41
CA GLY A 86 -3.68 -11.25 12.19
C GLY A 86 -3.69 -9.74 12.40
N TYR A 87 -2.51 -9.14 12.34
CA TYR A 87 -2.33 -7.69 12.35
C TYR A 87 -2.40 -7.15 10.92
N TYR A 88 -3.27 -6.17 10.70
CA TYR A 88 -3.48 -5.50 9.44
C TYR A 88 -2.91 -4.08 9.52
N LEU A 89 -2.17 -3.71 8.50
CA LEU A 89 -1.66 -2.36 8.28
C LEU A 89 -2.24 -1.84 6.97
N THR A 90 -2.90 -0.69 7.05
CA THR A 90 -3.47 0.01 5.90
C THR A 90 -2.76 1.33 5.70
N LEU A 91 -2.20 1.52 4.51
CA LEU A 91 -1.60 2.77 4.06
C LEU A 91 -2.47 3.36 2.95
N ILE A 92 -2.76 4.65 3.04
CA ILE A 92 -3.60 5.37 2.07
C ILE A 92 -2.72 6.37 1.36
N MET A 93 -2.45 6.13 0.07
CA MET A 93 -1.62 7.00 -0.74
C MET A 93 -2.40 8.21 -1.26
N ASP A 94 -1.69 9.27 -1.63
CA ASP A 94 -2.31 10.50 -2.13
C ASP A 94 -3.05 10.31 -3.46
N SER A 95 -2.64 9.32 -4.27
CA SER A 95 -3.40 8.92 -5.47
C SER A 95 -4.76 8.28 -5.17
N GLY A 96 -5.02 7.93 -3.90
CA GLY A 96 -6.15 7.11 -3.48
C GLY A 96 -5.85 5.61 -3.47
N GLN A 97 -4.62 5.18 -3.79
CA GLN A 97 -4.21 3.79 -3.66
C GLN A 97 -4.24 3.36 -2.19
N VAL A 98 -4.88 2.23 -1.91
CA VAL A 98 -4.82 1.59 -0.60
C VAL A 98 -3.85 0.41 -0.68
N ILE A 99 -2.83 0.44 0.17
CA ILE A 99 -1.92 -0.68 0.38
C ILE A 99 -2.33 -1.33 1.70
N GLU A 100 -2.72 -2.59 1.64
CA GLU A 100 -3.09 -3.36 2.81
C GLU A 100 -2.20 -4.58 2.93
N VAL A 101 -1.63 -4.74 4.11
CA VAL A 101 -0.78 -5.88 4.42
C VAL A 101 -1.19 -6.52 5.73
N LYS A 102 -0.88 -7.81 5.85
CA LYS A 102 -1.18 -8.62 7.01
C LYS A 102 0.09 -9.28 7.53
N THR A 103 0.18 -9.42 8.84
CA THR A 103 1.22 -10.20 9.49
C THR A 103 0.67 -10.94 10.70
N PHE A 104 1.39 -11.99 11.10
CA PHE A 104 1.21 -12.68 12.37
C PHE A 104 2.37 -12.41 13.34
N ASP A 105 3.38 -11.65 12.91
CA ASP A 105 4.54 -11.31 13.73
C ASP A 105 4.19 -10.14 14.66
N GLU A 106 3.98 -10.43 15.94
CA GLU A 106 3.73 -9.41 16.98
C GLU A 106 4.84 -8.36 17.06
N THR A 107 6.08 -8.71 16.68
CA THR A 107 7.20 -7.77 16.65
C THR A 107 7.12 -6.82 15.46
N LEU A 108 6.41 -7.19 14.40
CA LEU A 108 6.25 -6.33 13.24
C LEU A 108 5.40 -5.11 13.56
N LEU A 109 4.39 -5.23 14.43
CA LEU A 109 3.63 -4.07 14.91
C LEU A 109 4.56 -3.01 15.51
N SER A 110 5.45 -3.45 16.42
CA SER A 110 6.47 -2.58 17.02
C SER A 110 7.44 -2.01 15.98
N LYS A 111 7.86 -2.82 14.99
CA LYS A 111 8.71 -2.35 13.88
C LYS A 111 8.00 -1.32 12.99
N VAL A 112 6.70 -1.48 12.73
CA VAL A 112 5.88 -0.56 11.94
C VAL A 112 5.76 0.77 12.67
N ILE A 113 5.39 0.74 13.96
CA ILE A 113 5.32 1.95 14.79
C ILE A 113 6.68 2.65 14.81
N HIS A 114 7.76 1.91 15.06
CA HIS A 114 9.11 2.48 15.09
C HIS A 114 9.54 3.03 13.73
N TRP A 115 9.23 2.33 12.63
CA TRP A 115 9.52 2.81 11.29
C TRP A 115 8.79 4.12 11.00
N ILE A 116 7.50 4.18 11.29
CA ILE A 116 6.65 5.36 11.12
C ILE A 116 7.19 6.55 11.95
N GLU A 117 7.52 6.32 13.22
CA GLU A 117 8.11 7.35 14.11
C GLU A 117 9.46 7.88 13.62
N ASN A 118 10.25 7.06 12.92
CA ASN A 118 11.59 7.45 12.43
C ASN A 118 11.60 7.93 10.97
N THR A 119 10.52 7.75 10.22
CA THR A 119 10.42 8.18 8.80
C THR A 119 9.49 9.35 8.59
N ALA A 120 8.62 9.66 9.55
CA ALA A 120 7.83 10.88 9.53
C ALA A 120 8.76 12.10 9.63
N GLU A 121 8.93 12.83 8.53
CA GLU A 121 9.23 14.26 8.64
C GLU A 121 8.15 14.85 9.53
N THR A 122 8.52 15.23 10.75
CA THR A 122 7.60 15.91 11.66
C THR A 122 7.32 17.27 11.04
N VAL A 123 6.26 17.38 10.25
CA VAL A 123 5.78 18.66 9.75
C VAL A 123 5.22 19.40 10.96
N TYR A 124 6.05 20.27 11.55
CA TYR A 124 5.57 21.26 12.51
C TYR A 124 4.62 22.20 11.77
N VAL A 125 3.32 22.00 11.98
CA VAL A 125 2.34 23.01 11.62
C VAL A 125 2.51 24.15 12.63
N ALA A 126 3.09 25.26 12.18
CA ALA A 126 3.22 26.49 12.95
C ALA A 126 1.87 27.17 13.16
#